data_AF-A0A2E4G156-F1
#
_entry.id   AF-A0A2E4G156-F1
#
_cell.length_a   1.000
_cell.length_b   1.000
_cell.length_c   1.000
_cell.angle_alpha   90.00
_cell.angle_beta   90.00
_cell.angle_gamma   90.00
#
_symmetry.space_group_name_H-M   'P 1'
#
loop_
_entity.id
_entity.type
_entity.pdbx_description
1 polymer ?
#
loop_
_entity_poly.entity_id
_entity_poly.type
_entity_poly.pdbx_seq_one_letter_code
_entity_poly.pdbx_strand_id
1 'polypeptide(L)'
;MKPKVLHQEAMKFSFEAKQALNADDHNKAFELYKKAAEIESDVAEFYFDKVDLEPTRSVLIRSAAFLNLKAGLIENAQKFIFFGLLNLEDDAIRKELNDALEIAVSLRDNSNSNAEEEFNYLNLLRQRSVHYVLEPANPIFGHSVSLKMIKDFSENYLKSLKAYAISKFKRTLQIEEEVEQSLAKEIDELVNPLVTSSAYGSFKFSIANDFLIRQGEKKEVSDLKSNVVVNYHNEIFINSLSDNEIDSIKKDFSDEEVNGIFRPLLKIKANNSPYRVGYYNVEDFNKSFVKKVVNKQKKRLLPVVQITEEDIGELETTITHKRSSQSGKVQSKTILKKQLKAYEFDYKTNQIEPLNESPIILNEDILLTASFDSESGFTITFEDLNIAHSEIEFQKTLEGFYNEFHNKLKYLVNSKELLVKEQQELDTLNKLIGNIDSFKD
;
A
#
# COMPACT_ATOMS: atom_id res chain seq x y z
N MET A 1 8.39 -43.87 16.76
CA MET A 1 7.63 -42.60 16.66
C MET A 1 6.14 -42.89 16.53
N LYS A 2 5.25 -41.91 16.79
CA LYS A 2 3.82 -41.96 16.41
C LYS A 2 3.48 -40.74 15.54
N PRO A 3 3.90 -40.71 14.26
CA PRO A 3 3.96 -39.46 13.49
C PRO A 3 2.61 -38.74 13.36
N LYS A 4 1.52 -39.48 13.14
CA LYS A 4 0.17 -38.91 13.05
C LYS A 4 -0.28 -38.16 14.32
N VAL A 5 0.18 -38.58 15.51
CA VAL A 5 -0.17 -37.91 16.77
C VAL A 5 0.65 -36.63 16.92
N LEU A 6 1.95 -36.68 16.62
CA LEU A 6 2.85 -35.54 16.69
C LEU A 6 2.49 -34.46 15.66
N HIS A 7 2.10 -34.85 14.45
CA HIS A 7 1.54 -33.93 13.45
C HIS A 7 0.25 -33.25 13.96
N GLN A 8 -0.66 -33.99 14.57
CA GLN A 8 -1.87 -33.40 15.18
C GLN A 8 -1.56 -32.43 16.33
N GLU A 9 -0.48 -32.68 17.07
CA GLU A 9 0.04 -31.81 18.12
C GLU A 9 0.71 -30.54 17.56
N ALA A 10 1.53 -30.66 16.52
CA ALA A 10 2.09 -29.53 15.78
C ALA A 10 1.00 -28.64 15.15
N MET A 11 -0.01 -29.25 14.52
CA MET A 11 -1.16 -28.52 13.98
C MET A 11 -1.98 -27.82 15.08
N LYS A 12 -2.10 -28.43 16.28
CA LYS A 12 -2.75 -27.78 17.44
C LYS A 12 -1.95 -26.55 17.90
N PHE A 13 -0.62 -26.65 18.04
CA PHE A 13 0.22 -25.50 18.38
C PHE A 13 0.19 -24.41 17.30
N SER A 14 0.18 -24.77 16.01
CA SER A 14 0.02 -23.84 14.89
C SER A 14 -1.34 -23.10 14.93
N PHE A 15 -2.42 -23.81 15.30
CA PHE A 15 -3.74 -23.20 15.47
C PHE A 15 -3.84 -22.29 16.71
N GLU A 16 -3.19 -22.66 17.81
CA GLU A 16 -3.06 -21.79 19.00
C GLU A 16 -2.18 -20.57 18.72
N ALA A 17 -1.12 -20.71 17.90
CA ALA A 17 -0.31 -19.59 17.43
C ALA A 17 -1.12 -18.63 16.57
N LYS A 18 -1.96 -19.15 15.66
CA LYS A 18 -2.91 -18.36 14.87
C LYS A 18 -3.93 -17.61 15.77
N GLN A 19 -4.44 -18.25 16.82
CA GLN A 19 -5.31 -17.56 17.79
C GLN A 19 -4.56 -16.45 18.56
N ALA A 20 -3.27 -16.64 18.86
CA ALA A 20 -2.44 -15.61 19.49
C ALA A 20 -2.19 -14.43 18.54
N LEU A 21 -1.87 -14.66 17.26
CA LEU A 21 -1.78 -13.60 16.24
C LEU A 21 -3.09 -12.82 16.10
N ASN A 22 -4.22 -13.52 16.03
CA ASN A 22 -5.56 -12.92 15.94
C ASN A 22 -5.99 -12.16 17.21
N ALA A 23 -5.19 -12.23 18.28
CA ALA A 23 -5.38 -11.52 19.54
C ALA A 23 -4.19 -10.59 19.86
N ASP A 24 -3.40 -10.22 18.85
CA ASP A 24 -2.22 -9.35 18.91
C ASP A 24 -1.06 -9.83 19.84
N ASP A 25 -1.13 -11.06 20.35
CA ASP A 25 -0.11 -11.68 21.21
C ASP A 25 0.99 -12.35 20.38
N HIS A 26 1.73 -11.53 19.64
CA HIS A 26 2.80 -11.96 18.71
C HIS A 26 3.93 -12.72 19.41
N ASN A 27 4.20 -12.43 20.70
CA ASN A 27 5.25 -13.11 21.45
C ASN A 27 4.86 -14.56 21.80
N LYS A 28 3.60 -14.77 22.20
CA LYS A 28 3.05 -16.11 22.38
C LYS A 28 2.90 -16.85 21.06
N ALA A 29 2.53 -16.14 19.97
CA ALA A 29 2.47 -16.72 18.64
C ALA A 29 3.84 -17.25 18.17
N PHE A 30 4.91 -16.48 18.34
CA PHE A 30 6.30 -16.90 18.08
C PHE A 30 6.63 -18.21 18.80
N GLU A 31 6.38 -18.25 20.11
CA GLU A 31 6.68 -19.40 20.97
C GLU A 31 5.85 -20.66 20.67
N LEU A 32 4.66 -20.49 20.10
CA LEU A 32 3.79 -21.58 19.67
C LEU A 32 4.14 -22.06 18.25
N TYR A 33 4.49 -21.15 17.31
CA TYR A 33 5.01 -21.53 16.00
C TYR A 33 6.35 -22.25 16.09
N LYS A 34 7.24 -21.82 16.98
CA LYS A 34 8.52 -22.49 17.23
C LYS A 34 8.30 -23.96 17.66
N LYS A 35 7.42 -24.20 18.63
CA LYS A 35 7.06 -25.56 19.09
C LYS A 35 6.38 -26.39 17.99
N ALA A 36 5.50 -25.78 17.19
CA ALA A 36 4.89 -26.44 16.05
C ALA A 36 5.95 -26.83 14.99
N ALA A 37 6.90 -25.94 14.70
CA ALA A 37 7.98 -26.17 13.76
C ALA A 37 8.96 -27.26 14.24
N GLU A 38 9.34 -27.26 15.52
CA GLU A 38 10.17 -28.31 16.13
C GLU A 38 9.53 -29.70 15.97
N ILE A 39 8.26 -29.85 16.36
CA ILE A 39 7.54 -31.13 16.29
C ILE A 39 7.29 -31.58 14.84
N GLU A 40 6.89 -30.67 13.95
CA GLU A 40 6.67 -31.03 12.54
C GLU A 40 7.99 -31.32 11.80
N SER A 41 9.12 -30.73 12.22
CA SER A 41 10.45 -31.04 11.66
C SER A 41 10.84 -32.50 11.94
N ASP A 42 10.74 -32.93 13.20
CA ASP A 42 10.94 -34.34 13.60
C ASP A 42 10.05 -35.28 12.77
N VAL A 43 8.78 -34.90 12.59
CA VAL A 43 7.81 -35.68 11.80
C VAL A 43 8.22 -35.74 10.33
N ALA A 44 8.55 -34.61 9.69
CA ALA A 44 8.90 -34.57 8.28
C ALA A 44 10.22 -35.31 7.98
N GLU A 45 11.23 -35.20 8.85
CA GLU A 45 12.49 -35.95 8.72
C GLU A 45 12.26 -37.46 8.81
N PHE A 46 11.32 -37.93 9.63
CA PHE A 46 10.90 -39.33 9.65
C PHE A 46 10.26 -39.80 8.33
N TYR A 47 9.81 -38.92 7.43
CA TYR A 47 9.25 -39.29 6.12
C TYR A 47 10.21 -39.11 4.94
N PHE A 48 11.41 -38.55 5.11
CA PHE A 48 12.35 -38.30 4.00
C PHE A 48 12.62 -39.54 3.14
N ASP A 49 12.85 -40.69 3.78
CA ASP A 49 13.14 -42.01 3.20
C ASP A 49 11.88 -42.81 2.76
N LYS A 50 10.66 -42.30 2.99
CA LYS A 50 9.41 -43.09 2.89
C LYS A 50 8.60 -42.76 1.63
N VAL A 51 9.23 -42.94 0.47
CA VAL A 51 8.64 -42.65 -0.85
C VAL A 51 7.31 -43.40 -1.06
N ASP A 52 7.16 -44.62 -0.54
CA ASP A 52 5.92 -45.41 -0.62
C ASP A 52 4.71 -44.80 0.13
N LEU A 53 4.89 -43.68 0.84
CA LEU A 53 3.86 -43.02 1.66
C LEU A 53 3.42 -41.65 1.12
N GLU A 54 3.65 -41.37 -0.18
CA GLU A 54 3.01 -40.23 -0.83
C GLU A 54 1.46 -40.36 -0.86
N PRO A 55 0.70 -39.23 -0.83
CA PRO A 55 1.16 -37.83 -0.74
C PRO A 55 1.49 -37.37 0.69
N THR A 56 1.41 -38.26 1.70
CA THR A 56 1.61 -37.89 3.12
C THR A 56 3.01 -37.32 3.35
N ARG A 57 4.03 -37.91 2.72
CA ARG A 57 5.41 -37.44 2.74
C ARG A 57 5.53 -36.02 2.18
N SER A 58 5.03 -35.76 0.96
CA SER A 58 5.01 -34.42 0.36
C SER A 58 4.32 -33.38 1.24
N VAL A 59 3.14 -33.70 1.77
CA VAL A 59 2.34 -32.79 2.62
C VAL A 59 3.06 -32.43 3.91
N LEU A 60 3.75 -33.38 4.55
CA LEU A 60 4.49 -33.15 5.80
C LEU A 60 5.77 -32.34 5.58
N ILE A 61 6.52 -32.60 4.50
CA ILE A 61 7.72 -31.82 4.14
C ILE A 61 7.35 -30.37 3.86
N ARG A 62 6.26 -30.15 3.11
CA ARG A 62 5.67 -28.83 2.84
C ARG A 62 5.21 -28.13 4.14
N SER A 63 4.57 -28.87 5.04
CA SER A 63 4.12 -28.36 6.34
C SER A 63 5.28 -27.92 7.23
N ALA A 64 6.33 -28.74 7.35
CA ALA A 64 7.53 -28.41 8.10
C ALA A 64 8.27 -27.20 7.51
N ALA A 65 8.37 -27.09 6.19
CA ALA A 65 8.92 -25.90 5.53
C ALA A 65 8.17 -24.61 5.93
N PHE A 66 6.85 -24.60 5.82
CA PHE A 66 6.04 -23.43 6.15
C PHE A 66 5.98 -23.12 7.65
N LEU A 67 5.99 -24.13 8.53
CA LEU A 67 6.06 -23.88 9.97
C LEU A 67 7.41 -23.31 10.39
N ASN A 68 8.52 -23.80 9.82
CA ASN A 68 9.84 -23.21 10.09
C ASN A 68 9.94 -21.76 9.56
N LEU A 69 9.33 -21.43 8.40
CA LEU A 69 9.22 -20.04 7.96
C LEU A 69 8.44 -19.17 8.96
N LYS A 70 7.26 -19.63 9.42
CA LYS A 70 6.45 -18.90 10.41
C LYS A 70 7.12 -18.79 11.78
N ALA A 71 8.00 -19.72 12.14
CA ALA A 71 8.84 -19.67 13.33
C ALA A 71 10.12 -18.82 13.14
N GLY A 72 10.41 -18.30 11.94
CA GLY A 72 11.67 -17.59 11.64
C GLY A 72 12.91 -18.49 11.58
N LEU A 73 12.75 -19.82 11.58
CA LEU A 73 13.80 -20.82 11.55
C LEU A 73 14.28 -21.06 10.10
N ILE A 74 14.85 -20.02 9.50
CA ILE A 74 15.10 -19.94 8.04
C ILE A 74 15.98 -21.09 7.52
N GLU A 75 16.99 -21.53 8.26
CA GLU A 75 17.87 -22.62 7.85
C GLU A 75 17.15 -23.98 7.79
N ASN A 76 16.31 -24.27 8.80
CA ASN A 76 15.45 -25.45 8.80
C ASN A 76 14.40 -25.38 7.70
N ALA A 77 13.81 -24.20 7.47
CA ALA A 77 12.90 -24.00 6.34
C ALA A 77 13.60 -24.34 5.01
N GLN A 78 14.79 -23.80 4.77
CA GLN A 78 15.59 -24.10 3.58
C GLN A 78 15.90 -25.60 3.45
N LYS A 79 16.23 -26.31 4.55
CA LYS A 79 16.41 -27.78 4.56
C LYS A 79 15.19 -28.52 4.02
N PHE A 80 13.98 -28.22 4.52
CA PHE A 80 12.75 -28.87 4.05
C PHE A 80 12.36 -28.45 2.63
N ILE A 81 12.54 -27.18 2.28
CA ILE A 81 12.25 -26.63 0.94
C ILE A 81 13.13 -27.29 -0.12
N PHE A 82 14.46 -27.28 0.05
CA PHE A 82 15.38 -27.92 -0.90
C PHE A 82 15.17 -29.43 -0.97
N PHE A 83 14.91 -30.10 0.15
CA PHE A 83 14.56 -31.52 0.14
C PHE A 83 13.31 -31.77 -0.71
N GLY A 84 12.24 -30.99 -0.51
CA GLY A 84 10.98 -31.16 -1.23
C GLY A 84 11.11 -30.88 -2.73
N LEU A 85 11.78 -29.80 -3.12
CA LEU A 85 12.00 -29.44 -4.54
C LEU A 85 12.83 -30.47 -5.31
N LEU A 86 13.73 -31.19 -4.62
CA LEU A 86 14.57 -32.24 -5.22
C LEU A 86 13.95 -33.64 -5.22
N ASN A 87 13.04 -33.97 -4.28
CA ASN A 87 12.62 -35.36 -4.00
C ASN A 87 11.10 -35.61 -4.06
N LEU A 88 10.29 -34.63 -4.48
CA LEU A 88 8.83 -34.74 -4.63
C LEU A 88 8.40 -34.46 -6.07
N GLU A 89 7.38 -35.17 -6.54
CA GLU A 89 6.85 -35.10 -7.91
C GLU A 89 5.55 -34.27 -8.03
N ASP A 90 4.91 -33.91 -6.90
CA ASP A 90 3.68 -33.12 -6.89
C ASP A 90 3.94 -31.65 -7.30
N ASP A 91 3.53 -31.27 -8.51
CA ASP A 91 3.75 -29.93 -9.06
C ASP A 91 3.10 -28.79 -8.26
N ALA A 92 1.99 -29.03 -7.55
CA ALA A 92 1.36 -28.00 -6.73
C ALA A 92 2.21 -27.74 -5.47
N ILE A 93 2.64 -28.81 -4.80
CA ILE A 93 3.54 -28.73 -3.64
C ILE A 93 4.91 -28.18 -4.05
N ARG A 94 5.44 -28.59 -5.22
CA ARG A 94 6.68 -28.03 -5.78
C ARG A 94 6.54 -26.53 -6.05
N LYS A 95 5.39 -26.05 -6.55
CA LYS A 95 5.14 -24.62 -6.75
C LYS A 95 5.13 -23.87 -5.40
N GLU A 96 4.35 -24.33 -4.44
CA GLU A 96 4.30 -23.72 -3.09
C GLU A 96 5.68 -23.69 -2.42
N LEU A 97 6.50 -24.73 -2.60
CA LEU A 97 7.88 -24.76 -2.11
C LEU A 97 8.83 -23.82 -2.87
N ASN A 98 8.56 -23.48 -4.13
CA ASN A 98 9.30 -22.42 -4.82
C ASN A 98 8.92 -21.03 -4.29
N ASP A 99 7.62 -20.74 -4.11
CA ASP A 99 7.15 -19.51 -3.46
C ASP A 99 7.74 -19.37 -2.04
N ALA A 100 7.82 -20.47 -1.29
CA ALA A 100 8.52 -20.55 0.01
C ALA A 100 10.04 -20.34 -0.10
N LEU A 101 10.70 -20.84 -1.15
CA LEU A 101 12.13 -20.69 -1.36
C LEU A 101 12.52 -19.22 -1.58
N GLU A 102 11.74 -18.48 -2.38
CA GLU A 102 12.00 -17.06 -2.64
C GLU A 102 11.97 -16.25 -1.34
N ILE A 103 10.99 -16.53 -0.47
CA ILE A 103 10.88 -15.96 0.87
C ILE A 103 12.12 -16.36 1.69
N ALA A 104 12.42 -17.65 1.79
CA ALA A 104 13.54 -18.19 2.57
C ALA A 104 14.91 -17.64 2.16
N VAL A 105 15.14 -17.39 0.86
CA VAL A 105 16.39 -16.82 0.33
C VAL A 105 16.50 -15.33 0.63
N SER A 106 15.38 -14.58 0.64
CA SER A 106 15.38 -13.15 1.01
C SER A 106 15.75 -12.89 2.48
N LEU A 107 15.71 -13.91 3.33
CA LEU A 107 15.80 -13.81 4.80
C LEU A 107 17.18 -14.22 5.37
N ARG A 108 18.24 -14.23 4.54
CA ARG A 108 19.57 -14.77 4.87
C ARG A 108 20.70 -13.76 4.54
N ASP A 109 21.85 -13.68 5.24
CA ASP A 109 22.30 -14.37 6.46
C ASP A 109 21.83 -13.64 7.76
N ASN A 110 22.59 -13.31 8.83
CA ASN A 110 24.03 -13.09 9.05
C ASN A 110 24.55 -13.73 10.37
N SER A 111 25.87 -13.68 10.63
CA SER A 111 26.51 -14.15 11.88
C SER A 111 27.55 -13.13 12.39
N ASN A 112 28.08 -13.14 13.63
CA ASN A 112 27.94 -14.09 14.75
C ASN A 112 28.13 -13.35 16.10
N SER A 113 27.94 -14.02 17.25
CA SER A 113 28.13 -13.54 18.65
C SER A 113 27.27 -12.38 19.18
N ASN A 114 27.05 -11.29 18.44
CA ASN A 114 25.91 -10.38 18.69
C ASN A 114 24.63 -10.91 18.02
N ALA A 115 24.79 -11.91 17.15
CA ALA A 115 23.76 -12.37 16.24
C ALA A 115 22.49 -12.87 16.94
N GLU A 116 22.54 -13.48 18.14
CA GLU A 116 21.30 -14.01 18.74
C GLU A 116 20.27 -12.92 19.07
N GLU A 117 20.67 -11.78 19.63
CA GLU A 117 19.73 -10.69 19.92
C GLU A 117 19.29 -9.96 18.64
N GLU A 118 20.20 -9.69 17.72
CA GLU A 118 19.89 -9.06 16.42
C GLU A 118 19.00 -9.96 15.54
N PHE A 119 19.24 -11.28 15.53
CA PHE A 119 18.47 -12.28 14.80
C PHE A 119 17.11 -12.52 15.45
N ASN A 120 17.00 -12.53 16.78
CA ASN A 120 15.70 -12.56 17.46
C ASN A 120 14.87 -11.31 17.14
N TYR A 121 15.46 -10.11 17.21
CA TYR A 121 14.80 -8.87 16.82
C TYR A 121 14.36 -8.89 15.34
N LEU A 122 15.28 -9.27 14.44
CA LEU A 122 15.03 -9.35 13.00
C LEU A 122 13.96 -10.40 12.65
N ASN A 123 13.94 -11.56 13.32
CA ASN A 123 12.95 -12.60 13.09
C ASN A 123 11.57 -12.25 13.65
N LEU A 124 11.50 -11.56 14.80
CA LEU A 124 10.26 -10.99 15.31
C LEU A 124 9.72 -9.90 14.38
N LEU A 125 10.59 -9.03 13.84
CA LEU A 125 10.22 -8.09 12.77
C LEU A 125 9.68 -8.83 11.54
N ARG A 126 10.33 -9.91 11.09
CA ARG A 126 9.93 -10.70 9.92
C ARG A 126 8.58 -11.39 10.12
N GLN A 127 8.30 -11.98 11.30
CA GLN A 127 6.99 -12.56 11.60
C GLN A 127 5.86 -11.52 11.67
N ARG A 128 6.19 -10.29 12.06
CA ARG A 128 5.28 -9.13 12.04
C ARG A 128 5.29 -8.38 10.70
N SER A 129 6.00 -8.89 9.68
CA SER A 129 6.14 -8.21 8.40
C SER A 129 5.08 -8.63 7.39
N VAL A 130 4.69 -7.68 6.55
CA VAL A 130 3.82 -7.92 5.40
C VAL A 130 4.69 -8.02 4.15
N HIS A 131 4.61 -9.16 3.46
CA HIS A 131 5.37 -9.44 2.25
C HIS A 131 4.66 -8.87 1.01
N TYR A 132 5.30 -7.93 0.33
CA TYR A 132 4.81 -7.25 -0.87
C TYR A 132 5.66 -7.56 -2.11
N VAL A 133 5.04 -7.40 -3.28
CA VAL A 133 5.69 -7.49 -4.59
C VAL A 133 5.24 -6.31 -5.45
N LEU A 134 6.17 -5.55 -6.02
CA LEU A 134 5.85 -4.68 -7.15
C LEU A 134 6.15 -5.42 -8.46
N GLU A 135 5.21 -5.33 -9.39
CA GLU A 135 5.37 -5.74 -10.78
C GLU A 135 5.06 -4.55 -11.69
N PRO A 136 5.80 -4.35 -12.81
CA PRO A 136 5.42 -3.33 -13.78
C PRO A 136 4.06 -3.65 -14.41
N ALA A 137 3.18 -2.66 -14.53
CA ALA A 137 1.86 -2.84 -15.14
C ALA A 137 1.97 -3.19 -16.64
N ASN A 138 2.98 -2.62 -17.31
CA ASN A 138 3.37 -2.93 -18.69
C ASN A 138 4.83 -3.42 -18.69
N PRO A 139 5.13 -4.69 -19.03
CA PRO A 139 6.47 -5.29 -18.91
C PRO A 139 7.41 -4.91 -20.06
N ILE A 140 7.54 -3.61 -20.36
CA ILE A 140 8.37 -3.05 -21.45
C ILE A 140 9.85 -3.46 -21.29
N PHE A 141 10.32 -3.58 -20.04
CA PHE A 141 11.65 -4.05 -19.68
C PHE A 141 11.58 -5.41 -18.95
N GLY A 142 10.65 -6.28 -19.37
CA GLY A 142 10.29 -7.51 -18.65
C GLY A 142 9.67 -7.20 -17.28
N HIS A 143 9.91 -8.07 -16.30
CA HIS A 143 9.45 -7.90 -14.90
C HIS A 143 10.29 -6.91 -14.08
N SER A 144 11.08 -6.05 -14.73
CA SER A 144 11.92 -5.05 -14.07
C SER A 144 11.09 -3.91 -13.48
N VAL A 145 11.30 -3.62 -12.20
CA VAL A 145 10.69 -2.46 -11.51
C VAL A 145 11.69 -1.32 -11.48
N SER A 146 11.27 -0.12 -11.92
CA SER A 146 12.13 1.07 -11.93
C SER A 146 12.22 1.73 -10.55
N LEU A 147 13.32 2.44 -10.28
CA LEU A 147 13.47 3.26 -9.07
C LEU A 147 12.35 4.31 -8.93
N LYS A 148 11.76 4.80 -10.03
CA LYS A 148 10.60 5.71 -9.99
C LYS A 148 9.35 5.02 -9.46
N MET A 149 9.10 3.76 -9.82
CA MET A 149 7.98 2.97 -9.29
C MET A 149 8.18 2.65 -7.80
N ILE A 150 9.40 2.31 -7.38
CA ILE A 150 9.73 2.04 -5.97
C ILE A 150 9.55 3.31 -5.12
N LYS A 151 10.03 4.46 -5.62
CA LYS A 151 9.85 5.77 -4.97
C LYS A 151 8.37 6.14 -4.83
N ASP A 152 7.61 6.08 -5.93
CA ASP A 152 6.18 6.43 -5.92
C ASP A 152 5.38 5.54 -4.98
N PHE A 153 5.65 4.23 -4.97
CA PHE A 153 5.05 3.33 -3.99
C PHE A 153 5.43 3.73 -2.56
N SER A 154 6.72 3.91 -2.25
CA SER A 154 7.16 4.13 -0.86
C SER A 154 6.70 5.47 -0.30
N GLU A 155 6.72 6.55 -1.08
CA GLU A 155 6.25 7.86 -0.65
C GLU A 155 4.74 7.87 -0.38
N ASN A 156 3.93 7.24 -1.26
CA ASN A 156 2.48 7.18 -1.06
C ASN A 156 2.10 6.20 0.07
N TYR A 157 2.77 5.04 0.17
CA TYR A 157 2.52 4.06 1.22
C TYR A 157 2.82 4.63 2.60
N LEU A 158 3.96 5.33 2.74
CA LEU A 158 4.38 5.95 4.00
C LEU A 158 3.43 7.08 4.43
N LYS A 159 2.98 7.94 3.50
CA LYS A 159 1.98 8.98 3.78
C LYS A 159 0.68 8.38 4.30
N SER A 160 0.13 7.39 3.60
CA SER A 160 -1.12 6.71 3.96
C SER A 160 -1.02 6.01 5.33
N LEU A 161 0.07 5.25 5.55
CA LEU A 161 0.33 4.56 6.83
C LEU A 161 0.47 5.55 8.00
N LYS A 162 1.18 6.67 7.81
CA LYS A 162 1.35 7.68 8.87
C LYS A 162 0.03 8.39 9.21
N ALA A 163 -0.78 8.75 8.21
CA ALA A 163 -2.11 9.30 8.46
C ALA A 163 -3.03 8.31 9.21
N TYR A 164 -3.00 7.03 8.82
CA TYR A 164 -3.73 5.96 9.50
C TYR A 164 -3.24 5.75 10.95
N ALA A 165 -1.93 5.82 11.17
CA ALA A 165 -1.36 5.73 12.50
C ALA A 165 -1.81 6.90 13.39
N ILE A 166 -1.76 8.14 12.90
CA ILE A 166 -2.27 9.32 13.62
C ILE A 166 -3.72 9.13 14.03
N SER A 167 -4.57 8.67 13.10
CA SER A 167 -5.97 8.35 13.35
C SER A 167 -6.14 7.34 14.50
N LYS A 168 -5.41 6.21 14.45
CA LYS A 168 -5.47 5.17 15.49
C LYS A 168 -4.92 5.65 16.84
N PHE A 169 -3.80 6.38 16.85
CA PHE A 169 -3.23 6.94 18.09
C PHE A 169 -4.15 7.97 18.74
N LYS A 170 -4.77 8.89 17.99
CA LYS A 170 -5.78 9.84 18.50
C LYS A 170 -6.90 9.11 19.25
N ARG A 171 -7.45 8.04 18.66
CA ARG A 171 -8.55 7.23 19.21
C ARG A 171 -8.14 6.44 20.46
N THR A 172 -7.00 5.75 20.41
CA THR A 172 -6.50 4.93 21.51
C THR A 172 -6.12 5.77 22.74
N LEU A 173 -5.65 7.01 22.53
CA LEU A 173 -5.18 7.88 23.61
C LEU A 173 -6.19 8.97 24.03
N GLN A 174 -7.33 9.09 23.35
CA GLN A 174 -8.40 10.08 23.60
C GLN A 174 -7.87 11.53 23.65
N ILE A 175 -7.05 11.90 22.66
CA ILE A 175 -6.35 13.19 22.62
C ILE A 175 -7.20 14.26 21.92
N GLU A 176 -7.39 15.40 22.60
CA GLU A 176 -8.03 16.61 22.06
C GLU A 176 -7.12 17.36 21.07
N GLU A 177 -7.71 18.17 20.19
CA GLU A 177 -7.10 18.64 18.94
C GLU A 177 -5.81 19.48 19.10
N GLU A 178 -5.65 20.23 20.20
CA GLU A 178 -4.50 21.15 20.37
C GLU A 178 -3.12 20.47 20.47
N VAL A 179 -3.04 19.15 20.70
CA VAL A 179 -1.77 18.41 20.89
C VAL A 179 -1.15 17.95 19.54
N GLU A 180 -1.85 18.16 18.43
CA GLU A 180 -1.59 17.51 17.15
C GLU A 180 -0.17 17.70 16.59
N GLN A 181 0.42 18.90 16.64
CA GLN A 181 1.72 19.15 16.01
C GLN A 181 2.89 18.46 16.73
N SER A 182 2.82 18.30 18.06
CA SER A 182 3.75 17.46 18.82
C SER A 182 3.56 15.98 18.51
N LEU A 183 2.30 15.53 18.50
CA LEU A 183 1.95 14.13 18.28
C LEU A 183 2.37 13.65 16.88
N ALA A 184 2.17 14.47 15.85
CA ALA A 184 2.57 14.17 14.48
C ALA A 184 4.08 13.95 14.35
N LYS A 185 4.92 14.72 15.07
CA LYS A 185 6.38 14.53 15.09
C LYS A 185 6.78 13.27 15.85
N GLU A 186 6.15 13.00 16.99
CA GLU A 186 6.42 11.78 17.76
C GLU A 186 6.02 10.52 16.98
N ILE A 187 4.91 10.56 16.24
CA ILE A 187 4.47 9.48 15.35
C ILE A 187 5.39 9.34 14.13
N ASP A 188 5.99 10.42 13.62
CA ASP A 188 7.01 10.36 12.56
C ASP A 188 8.24 9.53 13.00
N GLU A 189 8.62 9.64 14.29
CA GLU A 189 9.69 8.88 14.93
C GLU A 189 9.28 7.47 15.40
N LEU A 190 8.00 7.19 15.65
CA LEU A 190 7.48 5.88 16.09
C LEU A 190 7.04 4.97 14.92
N VAL A 191 6.58 5.55 13.81
CA VAL A 191 6.04 4.84 12.64
C VAL A 191 6.98 5.03 11.46
N ASN A 192 8.15 4.41 11.58
CA ASN A 192 9.17 4.36 10.53
C ASN A 192 9.31 2.92 10.03
N PRO A 193 8.46 2.48 9.09
CA PRO A 193 8.42 1.09 8.63
C PRO A 193 9.76 0.67 7.99
N LEU A 194 10.30 -0.44 8.47
CA LEU A 194 11.57 -1.01 8.04
C LEU A 194 11.35 -2.06 6.95
N VAL A 195 12.24 -2.07 5.95
CA VAL A 195 12.33 -3.17 4.97
C VAL A 195 13.15 -4.30 5.59
N THR A 196 12.50 -5.43 5.88
CA THR A 196 13.08 -6.57 6.63
C THR A 196 13.64 -7.68 5.73
N SER A 197 13.30 -7.67 4.45
CA SER A 197 13.96 -8.40 3.37
C SER A 197 13.73 -7.75 2.01
N SER A 198 14.58 -8.11 1.04
CA SER A 198 14.45 -7.78 -0.38
C SER A 198 15.00 -8.94 -1.21
N ALA A 199 14.41 -9.25 -2.37
CA ALA A 199 14.83 -10.38 -3.22
C ALA A 199 15.19 -9.96 -4.65
N TYR A 200 15.97 -10.81 -5.33
CA TYR A 200 16.39 -10.60 -6.72
C TYR A 200 15.32 -11.07 -7.71
N GLY A 201 14.88 -10.18 -8.62
CA GLY A 201 13.95 -10.49 -9.71
C GLY A 201 12.50 -10.11 -9.38
N SER A 202 12.00 -9.03 -10.00
CA SER A 202 10.88 -8.18 -9.52
C SER A 202 11.15 -7.60 -8.12
N PHE A 203 10.52 -6.48 -7.75
CA PHE A 203 10.81 -5.86 -6.45
C PHE A 203 9.94 -6.49 -5.37
N LYS A 204 10.43 -7.60 -4.79
CA LYS A 204 9.84 -8.33 -3.66
C LYS A 204 10.51 -7.89 -2.37
N PHE A 205 9.73 -7.54 -1.36
CA PHE A 205 10.23 -6.91 -0.14
C PHE A 205 9.21 -7.04 1.01
N SER A 206 9.69 -6.96 2.24
CA SER A 206 8.90 -7.23 3.44
C SER A 206 8.89 -6.01 4.36
N ILE A 207 7.73 -5.55 4.82
CA ILE A 207 7.60 -4.33 5.63
C ILE A 207 7.09 -4.67 7.04
N ALA A 208 7.80 -4.23 8.07
CA ALA A 208 7.33 -4.22 9.46
C ALA A 208 7.58 -2.85 10.11
N ASN A 209 6.96 -2.56 11.26
CA ASN A 209 7.36 -1.42 12.09
C ASN A 209 8.23 -1.89 13.27
N ASP A 210 9.02 -0.99 13.85
CA ASP A 210 9.74 -1.26 15.10
C ASP A 210 8.77 -1.61 16.24
N PHE A 211 9.17 -2.56 17.10
CA PHE A 211 8.40 -3.02 18.27
C PHE A 211 9.14 -2.82 19.60
N LEU A 212 10.36 -2.28 19.60
CA LEU A 212 11.12 -2.05 20.83
C LEU A 212 10.45 -0.96 21.69
N ILE A 213 10.28 -1.23 22.98
CA ILE A 213 9.61 -0.33 23.92
C ILE A 213 10.57 0.76 24.39
N ARG A 214 10.22 2.04 24.19
CA ARG A 214 10.99 3.19 24.69
C ARG A 214 10.72 3.40 26.18
N GLN A 215 11.68 3.98 26.91
CA GLN A 215 11.48 4.26 28.34
C GLN A 215 10.31 5.23 28.55
N GLY A 216 9.31 4.83 29.34
CA GLY A 216 8.09 5.60 29.59
C GLY A 216 6.98 5.42 28.54
N GLU A 217 7.19 4.62 27.49
CA GLU A 217 6.16 4.29 26.50
C GLU A 217 5.04 3.46 27.14
N LYS A 218 3.78 3.86 26.95
CA LYS A 218 2.60 3.12 27.43
C LYS A 218 2.45 1.81 26.66
N LYS A 219 1.92 0.76 27.30
CA LYS A 219 1.74 -0.54 26.65
C LYS A 219 0.86 -0.43 25.40
N GLU A 220 -0.24 0.32 25.50
CA GLU A 220 -1.19 0.54 24.40
C GLU A 220 -0.55 1.26 23.20
N VAL A 221 0.46 2.11 23.45
CA VAL A 221 1.24 2.79 22.42
C VAL A 221 2.20 1.81 21.76
N SER A 222 2.91 1.00 22.55
CA SER A 222 3.84 -0.03 22.07
C SER A 222 3.14 -1.15 21.29
N ASP A 223 1.96 -1.60 21.74
CA ASP A 223 1.14 -2.61 21.06
C ASP A 223 0.66 -2.08 19.70
N LEU A 224 0.13 -0.83 19.66
CA LEU A 224 -0.30 -0.20 18.40
C LEU A 224 0.89 0.07 17.46
N LYS A 225 2.01 0.61 17.97
CA LYS A 225 3.26 0.84 17.24
C LYS A 225 3.76 -0.46 16.59
N SER A 226 3.77 -1.55 17.34
CA SER A 226 4.20 -2.88 16.88
C SER A 226 3.40 -3.38 15.68
N ASN A 227 2.08 -3.17 15.70
CA ASN A 227 1.15 -3.87 14.81
C ASN A 227 0.57 -2.95 13.72
N VAL A 228 0.92 -1.66 13.71
CA VAL A 228 0.36 -0.63 12.81
C VAL A 228 0.42 -1.01 11.33
N VAL A 229 1.48 -1.68 10.88
CA VAL A 229 1.64 -2.12 9.47
C VAL A 229 0.69 -3.27 9.12
N VAL A 230 0.49 -4.22 10.02
CA VAL A 230 -0.44 -5.36 9.83
C VAL A 230 -1.89 -4.87 9.89
N ASN A 231 -2.20 -3.99 10.84
CA ASN A 231 -3.55 -3.43 11.00
C ASN A 231 -3.91 -2.53 9.80
N TYR A 232 -2.98 -1.68 9.35
CA TYR A 232 -3.12 -0.92 8.12
C TYR A 232 -3.29 -1.84 6.89
N HIS A 233 -2.52 -2.93 6.80
CA HIS A 233 -2.63 -3.87 5.69
C HIS A 233 -4.05 -4.45 5.58
N ASN A 234 -4.56 -4.98 6.71
CA ASN A 234 -5.85 -5.66 6.80
C ASN A 234 -7.04 -4.70 6.66
N GLU A 235 -7.04 -3.57 7.39
CA GLU A 235 -8.18 -2.65 7.43
C GLU A 235 -8.28 -1.75 6.19
N ILE A 236 -7.13 -1.33 5.63
CA ILE A 236 -7.04 -0.23 4.65
C ILE A 236 -6.41 -0.70 3.33
N PHE A 237 -5.26 -1.37 3.39
CA PHE A 237 -4.46 -1.60 2.18
C PHE A 237 -5.08 -2.63 1.24
N ILE A 238 -5.54 -3.77 1.75
CA ILE A 238 -6.21 -4.80 0.93
C ILE A 238 -7.72 -4.58 0.75
N ASN A 239 -8.31 -3.67 1.53
CA ASN A 239 -9.71 -3.29 1.48
C ASN A 239 -10.18 -2.99 0.04
N SER A 240 -11.34 -3.53 -0.35
CA SER A 240 -11.78 -3.48 -1.74
C SER A 240 -12.53 -2.21 -2.13
N LEU A 241 -12.85 -1.36 -1.15
CA LEU A 241 -13.62 -0.13 -1.30
C LEU A 241 -14.95 -0.36 -2.05
N SER A 242 -15.60 -1.48 -1.77
CA SER A 242 -16.98 -1.72 -2.19
C SER A 242 -17.92 -0.68 -1.59
N ASP A 243 -19.11 -0.55 -2.18
CA ASP A 243 -20.10 0.45 -1.78
C ASP A 243 -20.40 0.42 -0.25
N ASN A 244 -20.42 -0.77 0.37
CA ASN A 244 -20.60 -0.93 1.83
C ASN A 244 -19.34 -0.63 2.66
N GLU A 245 -18.13 -0.96 2.16
CA GLU A 245 -16.87 -0.67 2.85
C GLU A 245 -16.65 0.85 2.95
N ILE A 246 -16.93 1.59 1.87
CA ILE A 246 -16.86 3.07 1.86
C ILE A 246 -17.84 3.67 2.87
N ASP A 247 -19.06 3.12 2.96
CA ASP A 247 -20.07 3.60 3.90
C ASP A 247 -19.78 3.23 5.36
N SER A 248 -18.84 2.32 5.65
CA SER A 248 -18.25 2.17 6.98
C SER A 248 -17.16 3.21 7.19
N ILE A 249 -16.19 3.30 6.27
CA ILE A 249 -15.06 4.24 6.34
C ILE A 249 -15.53 5.69 6.59
N LYS A 250 -16.63 6.13 5.96
CA LYS A 250 -17.20 7.48 6.17
C LYS A 250 -17.97 7.70 7.49
N LYS A 251 -18.20 6.65 8.28
CA LYS A 251 -18.66 6.74 9.67
C LYS A 251 -17.49 6.61 10.63
N ASP A 252 -16.53 5.77 10.26
CA ASP A 252 -15.38 5.42 11.07
C ASP A 252 -14.30 6.51 11.07
N PHE A 253 -14.15 7.31 10.00
CA PHE A 253 -13.10 8.33 9.84
C PHE A 253 -13.65 9.71 9.47
N SER A 254 -12.99 10.78 9.93
CA SER A 254 -13.30 12.16 9.52
C SER A 254 -12.87 12.46 8.09
N ASP A 255 -13.42 13.51 7.47
CA ASP A 255 -13.06 13.89 6.10
C ASP A 255 -11.57 14.24 5.94
N GLU A 256 -10.90 14.73 6.99
CA GLU A 256 -9.44 14.97 6.99
C GLU A 256 -8.65 13.65 7.09
N GLU A 257 -9.07 12.73 7.97
CA GLU A 257 -8.48 11.39 8.06
C GLU A 257 -8.66 10.63 6.74
N VAL A 258 -9.85 10.73 6.11
CA VAL A 258 -10.15 10.11 4.81
C VAL A 258 -9.26 10.70 3.72
N ASN A 259 -9.06 12.02 3.68
CA ASN A 259 -8.13 12.64 2.74
C ASN A 259 -6.69 12.15 2.98
N GLY A 260 -6.19 12.22 4.21
CA GLY A 260 -4.80 11.86 4.55
C GLY A 260 -4.46 10.39 4.31
N ILE A 261 -5.39 9.49 4.64
CA ILE A 261 -5.22 8.04 4.44
C ILE A 261 -5.42 7.69 2.96
N PHE A 262 -6.56 8.05 2.38
CA PHE A 262 -6.99 7.44 1.12
C PHE A 262 -6.49 8.16 -0.14
N ARG A 263 -6.22 9.48 -0.16
CA ARG A 263 -5.61 10.14 -1.33
C ARG A 263 -4.31 9.45 -1.80
N PRO A 264 -3.28 9.25 -0.94
CA PRO A 264 -2.07 8.55 -1.37
C PRO A 264 -2.30 7.06 -1.67
N LEU A 265 -3.21 6.38 -0.94
CA LEU A 265 -3.55 4.98 -1.23
C LEU A 265 -4.17 4.81 -2.63
N LEU A 266 -5.03 5.75 -3.03
CA LEU A 266 -5.71 5.72 -4.32
C LEU A 266 -4.70 5.82 -5.47
N LYS A 267 -3.61 6.58 -5.34
CA LYS A 267 -2.52 6.61 -6.34
C LYS A 267 -1.84 5.25 -6.53
N ILE A 268 -1.60 4.52 -5.44
CA ILE A 268 -1.08 3.13 -5.50
C ILE A 268 -2.09 2.20 -6.19
N LYS A 269 -3.39 2.35 -5.88
CA LYS A 269 -4.49 1.57 -6.44
C LYS A 269 -5.02 2.10 -7.80
N ALA A 270 -4.45 3.15 -8.36
CA ALA A 270 -4.97 3.82 -9.56
C ALA A 270 -4.87 2.96 -10.82
N ASN A 271 -5.87 3.00 -11.70
CA ASN A 271 -5.90 2.21 -12.93
C ASN A 271 -4.70 2.49 -13.86
N ASN A 272 -4.25 3.74 -13.91
CA ASN A 272 -3.06 4.16 -14.68
C ASN A 272 -1.71 4.00 -13.95
N SER A 273 -1.70 3.61 -12.67
CA SER A 273 -0.44 3.50 -11.92
C SER A 273 0.51 2.49 -12.59
N PRO A 274 1.80 2.84 -12.77
CA PRO A 274 2.73 2.10 -13.63
C PRO A 274 3.14 0.73 -13.07
N TYR A 275 2.64 0.35 -11.90
CA TYR A 275 2.88 -0.93 -11.26
C TYR A 275 1.58 -1.55 -10.72
N ARG A 276 1.67 -2.84 -10.39
CA ARG A 276 0.70 -3.61 -9.63
C ARG A 276 1.35 -4.03 -8.32
N VAL A 277 0.60 -3.92 -7.21
CA VAL A 277 1.05 -4.41 -5.91
C VAL A 277 0.46 -5.80 -5.68
N GLY A 278 1.34 -6.79 -5.58
CA GLY A 278 1.05 -8.09 -5.01
C GLY A 278 1.35 -8.13 -3.51
N TYR A 279 0.71 -9.03 -2.79
CA TYR A 279 1.02 -9.39 -1.40
C TYR A 279 0.86 -10.89 -1.21
N TYR A 280 1.60 -11.47 -0.26
CA TYR A 280 1.45 -12.88 0.10
C TYR A 280 0.53 -13.00 1.33
N ASN A 281 -0.40 -13.95 1.29
CA ASN A 281 -1.22 -14.30 2.45
C ASN A 281 -0.36 -15.06 3.50
N VAL A 282 -0.40 -14.62 4.76
CA VAL A 282 0.41 -15.18 5.86
C VAL A 282 -0.01 -16.62 6.22
N GLU A 283 -1.19 -17.07 5.80
CA GLU A 283 -1.68 -18.42 6.08
C GLU A 283 -1.11 -19.50 5.16
N ASP A 284 -1.15 -19.28 3.85
CA ASP A 284 -0.85 -20.27 2.81
C ASP A 284 0.27 -19.83 1.86
N PHE A 285 0.81 -18.63 2.03
CA PHE A 285 1.77 -17.99 1.13
C PHE A 285 1.31 -17.91 -0.34
N ASN A 286 0.00 -17.89 -0.60
CA ASN A 286 -0.52 -17.59 -1.92
C ASN A 286 -0.40 -16.08 -2.22
N LYS A 287 0.18 -15.78 -3.39
CA LYS A 287 0.32 -14.41 -3.89
C LYS A 287 -1.00 -13.88 -4.45
N SER A 288 -1.55 -12.86 -3.79
CA SER A 288 -2.72 -12.10 -4.23
C SER A 288 -2.32 -10.73 -4.77
N PHE A 289 -3.20 -10.09 -5.56
CA PHE A 289 -3.00 -8.70 -6.00
C PHE A 289 -4.00 -7.76 -5.34
N VAL A 290 -3.53 -6.56 -4.99
CA VAL A 290 -4.39 -5.48 -4.52
C VAL A 290 -5.31 -5.06 -5.68
N LYS A 291 -6.62 -4.98 -5.41
CA LYS A 291 -7.61 -4.51 -6.38
C LYS A 291 -7.32 -3.05 -6.76
N LYS A 292 -7.34 -2.76 -8.05
CA LYS A 292 -7.35 -1.38 -8.57
C LYS A 292 -8.69 -0.72 -8.24
N VAL A 293 -8.70 0.61 -8.15
CA VAL A 293 -9.86 1.42 -7.73
C VAL A 293 -10.27 2.33 -8.88
N VAL A 294 -11.58 2.39 -9.17
CA VAL A 294 -12.15 3.21 -10.25
C VAL A 294 -12.66 4.57 -9.73
N ASN A 295 -12.86 5.54 -10.63
CA ASN A 295 -13.35 6.87 -10.28
C ASN A 295 -14.69 6.86 -9.51
N LYS A 296 -15.61 5.92 -9.78
CA LYS A 296 -16.86 5.76 -8.99
C LYS A 296 -16.58 5.60 -7.49
N GLN A 297 -15.57 4.80 -7.13
CA GLN A 297 -15.18 4.55 -5.74
C GLN A 297 -14.46 5.77 -5.15
N LYS A 298 -13.54 6.39 -5.92
CA LYS A 298 -12.85 7.64 -5.56
C LYS A 298 -13.85 8.76 -5.22
N LYS A 299 -14.86 8.95 -6.08
CA LYS A 299 -15.98 9.90 -5.93
C LYS A 299 -16.87 9.63 -4.71
N ARG A 300 -17.13 8.36 -4.38
CA ARG A 300 -17.88 8.01 -3.15
C ARG A 300 -17.06 8.25 -1.89
N LEU A 301 -15.75 7.96 -1.93
CA LEU A 301 -14.87 7.94 -0.78
C LEU A 301 -14.28 9.32 -0.43
N LEU A 302 -13.69 10.04 -1.38
CA LEU A 302 -13.08 11.34 -1.06
C LEU A 302 -14.18 12.40 -0.82
N PRO A 303 -14.03 13.26 0.19
CA PRO A 303 -14.85 14.46 0.32
C PRO A 303 -14.40 15.49 -0.73
N VAL A 304 -15.38 16.10 -1.40
CA VAL A 304 -15.12 17.15 -2.40
C VAL A 304 -15.03 18.48 -1.69
N VAL A 305 -13.81 18.88 -1.33
CA VAL A 305 -13.53 20.26 -0.90
C VAL A 305 -13.67 21.16 -2.13
N GLN A 306 -14.68 22.02 -2.16
CA GLN A 306 -14.75 23.10 -3.14
C GLN A 306 -13.79 24.21 -2.70
N ILE A 307 -12.81 24.49 -3.54
CA ILE A 307 -11.74 25.45 -3.28
C ILE A 307 -11.92 26.63 -4.23
N THR A 308 -11.77 27.84 -3.72
CA THR A 308 -11.90 29.08 -4.49
C THR A 308 -10.57 29.50 -5.09
N GLU A 309 -10.60 30.39 -6.09
CA GLU A 309 -9.37 31.00 -6.63
C GLU A 309 -8.67 31.91 -5.57
N GLU A 310 -9.38 32.32 -4.50
CA GLU A 310 -8.84 33.09 -3.38
C GLU A 310 -7.95 32.22 -2.45
N ASP A 311 -8.34 30.95 -2.24
CA ASP A 311 -7.55 29.97 -1.47
C ASP A 311 -6.20 29.63 -2.14
N ILE A 312 -6.16 29.64 -3.48
CA ILE A 312 -4.99 29.27 -4.29
C ILE A 312 -4.21 30.54 -4.72
N GLY A 313 -3.88 31.39 -3.75
CA GLY A 313 -3.05 32.58 -3.99
C GLY A 313 -2.45 33.25 -2.74
N GLU A 314 -3.26 33.53 -1.72
CA GLU A 314 -2.89 34.52 -0.67
C GLU A 314 -2.20 33.97 0.60
N LEU A 315 -1.71 32.72 0.63
CA LEU A 315 -1.11 32.11 1.84
C LEU A 315 0.32 32.62 2.22
N GLU A 316 0.59 33.91 2.02
CA GLU A 316 1.80 34.62 2.49
C GLU A 316 1.67 35.10 3.95
N THR A 317 1.93 34.20 4.91
CA THR A 317 2.00 34.53 6.35
C THR A 317 3.15 35.50 6.69
N THR A 318 2.92 36.79 6.48
CA THR A 318 3.94 37.84 6.48
C THR A 318 4.11 38.51 7.85
N ILE A 319 4.89 37.88 8.74
CA ILE A 319 5.21 38.46 10.06
C ILE A 319 6.04 39.75 9.88
N THR A 320 5.39 40.88 10.15
CA THR A 320 5.94 42.24 9.91
C THR A 320 6.16 43.00 11.21
N HIS A 321 7.41 43.04 11.68
CA HIS A 321 7.75 43.74 12.94
C HIS A 321 7.89 45.26 12.74
N LYS A 322 6.80 46.03 12.87
CA LYS A 322 6.84 47.50 12.87
C LYS A 322 7.41 48.04 14.19
N ARG A 323 8.53 48.79 14.14
CA ARG A 323 8.92 49.72 15.22
C ARG A 323 8.51 51.14 14.85
N SER A 324 7.68 51.76 15.68
CA SER A 324 7.37 53.19 15.60
C SER A 324 8.25 54.00 16.56
N SER A 325 9.23 54.72 16.02
CA SER A 325 9.86 55.85 16.73
C SER A 325 9.20 57.15 16.27
N GLN A 326 9.02 58.12 17.18
CA GLN A 326 8.20 59.32 16.94
C GLN A 326 8.76 60.32 15.91
N SER A 327 9.89 60.03 15.26
CA SER A 327 10.57 60.92 14.30
C SER A 327 11.38 60.20 13.21
N GLY A 328 11.22 58.88 13.02
CA GLY A 328 12.00 58.08 12.07
C GLY A 328 11.15 57.39 10.99
N LYS A 329 11.74 57.16 9.80
CA LYS A 329 11.10 56.36 8.74
C LYS A 329 10.77 54.96 9.27
N VAL A 330 9.52 54.52 9.08
CA VAL A 330 9.09 53.16 9.41
C VAL A 330 9.86 52.17 8.52
N GLN A 331 10.74 51.38 9.13
CA GLN A 331 11.32 50.20 8.48
C GLN A 331 10.47 48.97 8.82
N SER A 332 9.79 48.43 7.81
CA SER A 332 9.32 47.04 7.83
C SER A 332 10.48 46.10 7.47
N LYS A 333 10.60 44.99 8.19
CA LYS A 333 11.45 43.87 7.80
C LYS A 333 10.62 42.60 7.87
N THR A 334 10.44 41.94 6.73
CA THR A 334 9.79 40.63 6.64
C THR A 334 10.67 39.61 7.36
N ILE A 335 10.11 38.92 8.35
CA ILE A 335 10.85 37.95 9.17
C ILE A 335 10.78 36.54 8.56
N LEU A 336 9.65 36.21 7.94
CA LEU A 336 9.41 34.94 7.26
C LEU A 336 8.54 35.19 6.02
N LYS A 337 8.81 34.45 4.95
CA LYS A 337 7.90 34.24 3.82
C LYS A 337 7.84 32.75 3.54
N LYS A 338 6.66 32.15 3.66
CA LYS A 338 6.35 30.83 3.13
C LYS A 338 5.51 31.03 1.87
N GLN A 339 5.72 30.17 0.87
CA GLN A 339 4.89 30.07 -0.33
C GLN A 339 4.44 28.62 -0.45
N LEU A 340 3.23 28.39 -0.96
CA LEU A 340 2.79 27.05 -1.36
C LEU A 340 3.69 26.55 -2.49
N LYS A 341 4.45 25.49 -2.23
CA LYS A 341 5.32 24.86 -3.24
C LYS A 341 4.59 23.88 -4.12
N ALA A 342 3.64 23.15 -3.54
CA ALA A 342 2.74 22.25 -4.25
C ALA A 342 1.42 22.14 -3.48
N TYR A 343 0.35 21.85 -4.19
CA TYR A 343 -0.99 21.66 -3.64
C TYR A 343 -1.79 20.67 -4.50
N GLU A 344 -2.78 19.98 -3.94
CA GLU A 344 -3.52 18.93 -4.67
C GLU A 344 -4.98 18.82 -4.18
N PHE A 345 -5.91 18.80 -5.12
CA PHE A 345 -7.36 18.73 -4.87
C PHE A 345 -8.08 17.95 -5.97
N ASP A 346 -9.38 17.67 -5.78
CA ASP A 346 -10.22 17.09 -6.84
C ASP A 346 -11.25 18.11 -7.32
N TYR A 347 -11.23 18.39 -8.62
CA TYR A 347 -12.23 19.19 -9.31
C TYR A 347 -13.36 18.29 -9.79
N LYS A 348 -14.59 18.56 -9.33
CA LYS A 348 -15.79 17.80 -9.67
C LYS A 348 -16.50 18.45 -10.87
N THR A 349 -16.68 17.70 -11.96
CA THR A 349 -17.46 18.16 -13.14
C THR A 349 -18.33 17.06 -13.72
N ASN A 350 -19.47 17.42 -14.31
CA ASN A 350 -20.32 16.57 -15.14
C ASN A 350 -20.36 17.03 -16.62
N GLN A 351 -19.49 17.95 -17.02
CA GLN A 351 -19.44 18.53 -18.37
C GLN A 351 -17.99 18.72 -18.82
N ILE A 352 -17.72 18.43 -20.10
CA ILE A 352 -16.43 18.63 -20.76
C ILE A 352 -16.64 19.70 -21.84
N GLU A 353 -15.83 20.76 -21.84
CA GLU A 353 -16.03 21.94 -22.71
C GLU A 353 -14.83 22.14 -23.65
N PRO A 354 -14.70 21.34 -24.73
CA PRO A 354 -13.59 21.45 -25.67
C PRO A 354 -13.66 22.73 -26.51
N LEU A 355 -12.49 23.29 -26.82
CA LEU A 355 -12.36 24.58 -27.49
C LEU A 355 -12.77 24.48 -28.98
N ASN A 356 -13.75 25.30 -29.38
CA ASN A 356 -14.38 25.31 -30.71
C ASN A 356 -15.27 24.09 -31.03
N GLU A 357 -15.61 23.27 -30.05
CA GLU A 357 -16.39 22.04 -30.20
C GLU A 357 -17.62 22.05 -29.28
N SER A 358 -18.55 21.11 -29.47
CA SER A 358 -19.79 21.06 -28.65
C SER A 358 -19.52 20.49 -27.25
N PRO A 359 -20.04 21.12 -26.16
CA PRO A 359 -19.92 20.58 -24.81
C PRO A 359 -20.49 19.16 -24.66
N ILE A 360 -19.75 18.30 -23.98
CA ILE A 360 -20.14 16.90 -23.72
C ILE A 360 -20.69 16.82 -22.29
N ILE A 361 -21.99 16.54 -22.17
CA ILE A 361 -22.64 16.28 -20.88
C ILE A 361 -22.43 14.82 -20.50
N LEU A 362 -21.96 14.58 -19.27
CA LEU A 362 -21.72 13.25 -18.73
C LEU A 362 -22.95 12.73 -17.96
N ASN A 363 -23.18 11.43 -18.07
CA ASN A 363 -24.26 10.70 -17.37
C ASN A 363 -24.09 10.74 -15.84
N GLU A 364 -22.85 10.88 -15.36
CA GLU A 364 -22.51 11.10 -13.96
C GLU A 364 -21.31 12.05 -13.84
N ASP A 365 -21.25 12.82 -12.74
CA ASP A 365 -20.07 13.65 -12.49
C ASP A 365 -18.80 12.81 -12.24
N ILE A 366 -17.66 13.27 -12.73
CA ILE A 366 -16.33 12.70 -12.50
C ILE A 366 -15.52 13.56 -11.53
N LEU A 367 -14.49 12.97 -10.91
CA LEU A 367 -13.44 13.71 -10.20
C LEU A 367 -12.18 13.75 -11.07
N LEU A 368 -11.77 14.96 -11.43
CA LEU A 368 -10.45 15.24 -12.00
C LEU A 368 -9.49 15.57 -10.85
N THR A 369 -8.32 14.95 -10.78
CA THR A 369 -7.32 15.37 -9.77
C THR A 369 -6.47 16.48 -10.35
N ALA A 370 -6.50 17.63 -9.68
CA ALA A 370 -5.75 18.83 -10.01
C ALA A 370 -4.60 18.99 -9.01
N SER A 371 -3.37 19.04 -9.51
CA SER A 371 -2.17 19.31 -8.73
C SER A 371 -1.48 20.58 -9.21
N PHE A 372 -1.21 21.50 -8.30
CA PHE A 372 -0.35 22.66 -8.51
C PHE A 372 1.07 22.36 -8.03
N ASP A 373 2.08 22.81 -8.76
CA ASP A 373 3.48 22.86 -8.35
C ASP A 373 4.10 24.21 -8.78
N SER A 374 4.90 24.82 -7.90
CA SER A 374 5.48 26.15 -8.09
C SER A 374 6.54 26.25 -9.21
N GLU A 375 7.03 25.11 -9.72
CA GLU A 375 7.98 25.03 -10.83
C GLU A 375 7.30 24.66 -12.16
N SER A 376 6.21 23.87 -12.14
CA SER A 376 5.53 23.37 -13.35
C SER A 376 4.09 23.85 -13.58
N GLY A 377 3.52 24.67 -12.69
CA GLY A 377 2.15 25.16 -12.80
C GLY A 377 1.10 24.15 -12.35
N PHE A 378 -0.11 24.23 -12.92
CA PHE A 378 -1.18 23.28 -12.66
C PHE A 378 -1.07 22.06 -13.59
N THR A 379 -1.61 20.94 -13.13
CA THR A 379 -1.77 19.72 -13.92
C THR A 379 -3.09 19.05 -13.55
N ILE A 380 -3.95 18.79 -14.53
CA ILE A 380 -5.26 18.17 -14.35
C ILE A 380 -5.23 16.79 -15.00
N THR A 381 -5.71 15.79 -14.25
CA THR A 381 -5.59 14.37 -14.62
C THR A 381 -6.90 13.61 -14.44
N PHE A 382 -7.13 12.64 -15.33
CA PHE A 382 -8.21 11.67 -15.22
C PHE A 382 -7.69 10.25 -15.44
N GLU A 383 -7.50 9.53 -14.33
CA GLU A 383 -6.80 8.24 -14.27
C GLU A 383 -7.46 7.15 -15.12
N ASP A 384 -8.80 7.09 -15.13
CA ASP A 384 -9.58 6.04 -15.79
C ASP A 384 -9.50 6.07 -17.34
N LEU A 385 -9.07 7.20 -17.93
CA LEU A 385 -8.79 7.32 -19.38
C LEU A 385 -7.32 7.64 -19.67
N ASN A 386 -6.47 7.70 -18.62
CA ASN A 386 -5.07 8.08 -18.70
C ASN A 386 -4.84 9.44 -19.42
N ILE A 387 -5.71 10.42 -19.17
CA ILE A 387 -5.59 11.79 -19.69
C ILE A 387 -4.87 12.64 -18.65
N ALA A 388 -3.92 13.48 -19.10
CA ALA A 388 -3.26 14.49 -18.29
C ALA A 388 -2.94 15.71 -19.16
N HIS A 389 -3.10 16.91 -18.61
CA HIS A 389 -2.72 18.18 -19.24
C HIS A 389 -2.12 19.13 -18.19
N SER A 390 -1.13 19.94 -18.58
CA SER A 390 -0.33 20.78 -17.67
C SER A 390 -0.10 22.17 -18.25
N GLU A 391 -0.46 23.22 -17.51
CA GLU A 391 -0.31 24.62 -17.92
C GLU A 391 -0.09 25.55 -16.71
N ILE A 392 0.37 26.79 -16.94
CA ILE A 392 0.71 27.73 -15.85
C ILE A 392 -0.54 28.22 -15.11
N GLU A 393 -1.67 28.33 -15.79
CA GLU A 393 -2.94 28.84 -15.25
C GLU A 393 -3.98 27.73 -15.18
N PHE A 394 -4.76 27.68 -14.08
CA PHE A 394 -5.74 26.62 -13.84
C PHE A 394 -6.79 26.51 -14.97
N GLN A 395 -7.37 27.63 -15.42
CA GLN A 395 -8.40 27.63 -16.47
C GLN A 395 -7.85 27.14 -17.82
N LYS A 396 -6.65 27.58 -18.23
CA LYS A 396 -5.97 27.06 -19.43
C LYS A 396 -5.66 25.57 -19.31
N THR A 397 -5.31 25.11 -18.11
CA THR A 397 -5.11 23.68 -17.83
C THR A 397 -6.40 22.88 -17.99
N LEU A 398 -7.54 23.46 -17.60
CA LEU A 398 -8.87 22.83 -17.69
C LEU A 398 -9.38 22.81 -19.15
N GLU A 399 -9.26 23.92 -19.88
CA GLU A 399 -9.53 23.98 -21.32
C GLU A 399 -8.67 22.97 -22.10
N GLY A 400 -7.36 22.93 -21.82
CA GLY A 400 -6.44 21.96 -22.42
C GLY A 400 -6.78 20.51 -22.09
N PHE A 401 -7.15 20.22 -20.83
CA PHE A 401 -7.65 18.91 -20.42
C PHE A 401 -8.95 18.51 -21.17
N TYR A 402 -9.90 19.43 -21.35
CA TYR A 402 -11.13 19.16 -22.09
C TYR A 402 -10.87 18.87 -23.57
N ASN A 403 -9.89 19.55 -24.19
CA ASN A 403 -9.44 19.26 -25.55
C ASN A 403 -8.81 17.85 -25.66
N GLU A 404 -7.93 17.47 -24.74
CA GLU A 404 -7.33 16.13 -24.72
C GLU A 404 -8.39 15.03 -24.49
N PHE A 405 -9.40 15.28 -23.64
CA PHE A 405 -10.53 14.37 -23.46
C PHE A 405 -11.31 14.14 -24.74
N HIS A 406 -11.63 15.22 -25.48
CA HIS A 406 -12.36 15.15 -26.75
C HIS A 406 -11.55 14.46 -27.85
N ASN A 407 -10.25 14.73 -27.93
CA ASN A 407 -9.33 14.05 -28.85
C ASN A 407 -9.24 12.54 -28.54
N LYS A 408 -9.10 12.17 -27.26
CA LYS A 408 -9.06 10.78 -26.79
C LYS A 408 -10.38 10.04 -27.05
N LEU A 409 -11.52 10.72 -26.89
CA LEU A 409 -12.84 10.22 -27.25
C LEU A 409 -12.93 9.88 -28.74
N LYS A 410 -12.67 10.84 -29.64
CA LYS A 410 -12.70 10.62 -31.10
C LYS A 410 -11.75 9.49 -31.52
N TYR A 411 -10.54 9.46 -30.97
CA TYR A 411 -9.58 8.40 -31.25
C TYR A 411 -10.10 7.00 -30.92
N LEU A 412 -10.67 6.82 -29.71
CA LEU A 412 -11.20 5.51 -29.27
C LEU A 412 -12.46 5.10 -30.04
N VAL A 413 -13.27 6.06 -30.47
CA VAL A 413 -14.53 5.83 -31.18
C VAL A 413 -14.34 5.48 -32.67
N ASN A 414 -13.30 6.05 -33.31
CA ASN A 414 -13.03 5.88 -34.75
C ASN A 414 -11.91 4.85 -35.06
N SER A 415 -11.24 4.31 -34.05
CA SER A 415 -10.24 3.25 -34.22
C SER A 415 -10.87 1.89 -34.54
N LYS A 416 -10.39 1.24 -35.61
CA LYS A 416 -10.93 -0.04 -36.11
C LYS A 416 -10.41 -1.27 -35.36
N GLU A 417 -9.25 -1.13 -34.73
CA GLU A 417 -8.64 -2.12 -33.83
C GLU A 417 -8.18 -1.35 -32.59
N LEU A 418 -8.53 -1.88 -31.41
CA LEU A 418 -8.19 -1.29 -30.11
C LEU A 418 -7.37 -2.30 -29.29
N LEU A 419 -6.36 -1.83 -28.58
CA LEU A 419 -5.66 -2.64 -27.59
C LEU A 419 -6.58 -2.92 -26.39
N VAL A 420 -6.30 -3.98 -25.63
CA VAL A 420 -7.14 -4.41 -24.49
C VAL A 420 -7.37 -3.28 -23.46
N LYS A 421 -6.37 -2.41 -23.26
CA LYS A 421 -6.50 -1.22 -22.38
C LYS A 421 -7.42 -0.16 -23.00
N GLU A 422 -7.34 0.05 -24.30
CA GLU A 422 -8.12 1.06 -25.03
C GLU A 422 -9.59 0.64 -25.15
N GLN A 423 -9.86 -0.66 -25.26
CA GLN A 423 -11.22 -1.20 -25.10
C GLN A 423 -11.77 -0.93 -23.69
N GLN A 424 -10.96 -1.03 -22.62
CA GLN A 424 -11.40 -0.71 -21.26
C GLN A 424 -11.66 0.80 -21.07
N GLU A 425 -10.90 1.66 -21.74
CA GLU A 425 -11.12 3.10 -21.79
C GLU A 425 -12.42 3.44 -22.55
N LEU A 426 -12.67 2.78 -23.70
CA LEU A 426 -13.92 2.91 -24.46
C LEU A 426 -15.12 2.38 -23.67
N ASP A 427 -15.00 1.23 -23.01
CA ASP A 427 -16.03 0.67 -22.11
C ASP A 427 -16.31 1.59 -20.93
N THR A 428 -15.40 2.49 -20.57
CA THR A 428 -15.59 3.51 -19.54
C THR A 428 -16.29 4.75 -20.10
N LEU A 429 -15.88 5.24 -21.27
CA LEU A 429 -16.59 6.30 -21.99
C LEU A 429 -18.05 5.93 -22.31
N ASN A 430 -18.33 4.68 -22.68
CA ASN A 430 -19.68 4.13 -22.90
C ASN A 430 -20.59 4.21 -21.66
N LYS A 431 -20.03 4.33 -20.45
CA LYS A 431 -20.80 4.53 -19.21
C LYS A 431 -20.98 6.02 -18.90
N LEU A 432 -19.94 6.82 -19.18
CA LEU A 432 -19.92 8.26 -18.93
C LEU A 432 -20.72 9.08 -19.95
N ILE A 433 -20.86 8.62 -21.21
CA ILE A 433 -21.51 9.36 -22.31
C ILE A 433 -22.66 8.52 -22.87
N GLY A 434 -23.90 9.00 -22.74
CA GLY A 434 -25.11 8.25 -23.11
C GLY A 434 -25.32 8.01 -24.61
N ASN A 435 -24.60 8.73 -25.48
CA ASN A 435 -24.56 8.49 -26.92
C ASN A 435 -23.14 8.73 -27.44
N ILE A 436 -22.30 7.69 -27.44
CA ILE A 436 -20.94 7.80 -27.95
C ILE A 436 -20.89 7.77 -29.49
N ASP A 437 -21.90 7.21 -30.14
CA ASP A 437 -21.94 7.00 -31.59
C ASP A 437 -22.10 8.31 -32.38
N SER A 438 -22.54 9.40 -31.75
CA SER A 438 -22.55 10.73 -32.37
C SER A 438 -21.16 11.37 -32.53
N PHE A 439 -20.10 10.71 -32.06
CA PHE A 439 -18.70 11.11 -32.24
C PHE A 439 -17.98 10.27 -33.31
N LYS A 440 -18.73 9.48 -34.11
CA LYS A 440 -18.21 8.76 -35.28
C LYS A 440 -18.14 9.66 -36.51
N ASP A 441 -17.02 9.58 -37.23
CA ASP A 441 -16.77 10.27 -38.51
C ASP A 441 -17.35 9.47 -39.71
#